data_AF-A0A7S1ACU2-F1
#
_entry.id   AF-A0A7S1ACU2-F1
#
_cell.length_a   1.000
_cell.length_b   1.000
_cell.length_c   1.000
_cell.angle_alpha   90.00
_cell.angle_beta   90.00
_cell.angle_gamma   90.00
#
_symmetry.space_group_name_H-M   'P 1'
#
loop_
_entity.id
_entity.type
_entity.pdbx_description
1 polymer ?
#
loop_
_entity_poly.entity_id
_entity_poly.type
_entity_poly.pdbx_seq_one_letter_code
_entity_poly.pdbx_strand_id
1 'polypeptide(L)'
;GAVFLDVYQVQNRPLNDKNVALIYIEGPDGAGCHLRGPAAGHRYVLHEVGEFLRAVEKTAENTMLAVCEYNCLARGRGELPSIELLQYCLVSGGTTRHPEASKLDVAEATVRGLIAGSSASSRGDTPTVRLTYDDGVFEKAVKMVLSS
;
A
#
# COMPACT_ATOMS: atom_id res chain seq x y z
N GLY A 1 2.24 6.04 -6.43
CA GLY A 1 3.46 5.21 -6.32
C GLY A 1 3.40 4.09 -7.33
N ALA A 2 4.55 3.53 -7.67
CA ALA A 2 4.62 2.30 -8.45
C ALA A 2 4.34 1.10 -7.54
N VAL A 3 3.54 0.16 -8.03
CA VAL A 3 3.14 -1.06 -7.30
C VAL A 3 3.44 -2.24 -8.19
N PHE A 4 4.14 -3.23 -7.65
CA PHE A 4 4.50 -4.45 -8.34
C PHE A 4 3.95 -5.63 -7.57
N LEU A 5 3.32 -6.56 -8.28
CA LEU A 5 2.83 -7.83 -7.75
C LEU A 5 3.67 -8.96 -8.33
N ASP A 6 4.32 -9.73 -7.48
CA ASP A 6 5.00 -10.97 -7.83
C ASP A 6 4.18 -12.15 -7.31
N VAL A 7 3.64 -12.95 -8.23
CA VAL A 7 2.83 -14.13 -7.90
C VAL A 7 3.70 -15.35 -7.95
N TYR A 8 3.86 -16.00 -6.81
CA TYR A 8 4.79 -17.10 -6.67
C TYR A 8 4.28 -18.38 -7.32
N GLN A 9 5.21 -19.06 -8.01
CA GLN A 9 5.06 -20.49 -8.27
C GLN A 9 4.95 -21.26 -6.95
N VAL A 10 4.21 -22.38 -6.95
CA VAL A 10 3.86 -23.13 -5.73
C VAL A 10 5.08 -23.45 -4.86
N GLN A 11 6.19 -23.87 -5.48
CA GLN A 11 7.44 -24.23 -4.81
C GLN A 11 8.22 -23.04 -4.23
N ASN A 12 7.89 -21.81 -4.61
CA ASN A 12 8.55 -20.58 -4.15
C ASN A 12 7.74 -19.86 -3.06
N ARG A 13 6.59 -20.41 -2.64
CA ARG A 13 5.75 -19.78 -1.61
C ARG A 13 6.42 -19.86 -0.24
N PRO A 14 6.64 -18.73 0.45
CA PRO A 14 7.39 -18.73 1.70
C PRO A 14 6.56 -19.31 2.84
N LEU A 15 7.07 -20.33 3.52
CA LEU A 15 6.55 -20.93 4.77
C LEU A 15 5.14 -21.54 4.73
N ASN A 16 4.28 -21.14 3.80
CA ASN A 16 2.89 -21.56 3.70
C ASN A 16 2.39 -21.48 2.25
N ASP A 17 1.61 -22.47 1.81
CA ASP A 17 1.04 -22.55 0.47
C ASP A 17 0.03 -21.42 0.15
N LYS A 18 -0.50 -20.75 1.18
CA LYS A 18 -1.38 -19.58 1.03
C LYS A 18 -0.63 -18.25 0.88
N ASN A 19 0.69 -18.23 1.04
CA ASN A 19 1.50 -17.05 0.77
C ASN A 19 1.77 -16.97 -0.73
N VAL A 20 0.75 -16.59 -1.49
CA VAL A 20 0.70 -16.74 -2.96
C VAL A 20 1.42 -15.63 -3.71
N ALA A 21 1.65 -14.47 -3.09
CA ALA A 21 2.22 -13.31 -3.75
C ALA A 21 2.99 -12.39 -2.79
N LEU A 22 3.85 -11.55 -3.35
CA LEU A 22 4.46 -10.38 -2.73
C LEU A 22 4.01 -9.12 -3.45
N ILE A 23 3.78 -8.08 -2.66
CA ILE A 23 3.62 -6.72 -3.17
C ILE A 23 4.85 -5.89 -2.82
N TYR A 24 5.42 -5.24 -3.84
CA TYR A 24 6.50 -4.28 -3.68
C TYR A 24 5.99 -2.90 -4.05
N ILE A 25 6.15 -1.92 -3.16
CA ILE A 25 5.57 -0.59 -3.30
C ILE A 25 6.69 0.43 -3.21
N GLU A 26 6.82 1.24 -4.26
CA GLU A 26 7.62 2.44 -4.22
C GLU A 26 6.76 3.61 -3.73
N GLY A 27 6.87 3.88 -2.43
CA GLY A 27 6.21 4.99 -1.75
C GLY A 27 6.85 6.35 -2.07
N PRO A 28 6.10 7.46 -1.91
CA PRO A 28 6.66 8.80 -2.04
C PRO A 28 7.69 9.11 -0.96
N ASP A 29 8.66 9.96 -1.30
CA ASP A 29 9.60 10.52 -0.34
C ASP A 29 9.18 11.95 0.03
N GLY A 30 9.06 12.23 1.32
CA GLY A 30 8.89 13.58 1.83
C GLY A 30 10.22 14.32 1.99
N ALA A 31 10.16 15.64 2.13
CA ALA A 31 11.31 16.49 2.43
C ALA A 31 12.21 15.91 3.52
N GLY A 32 13.52 16.08 3.41
CA GLY A 32 14.45 15.61 4.45
C GLY A 32 14.61 14.09 4.52
N CYS A 33 14.06 13.32 3.58
CA CYS A 33 14.35 11.89 3.50
C CYS A 33 15.86 11.67 3.31
N HIS A 34 16.49 11.01 4.27
CA HIS A 34 17.91 10.65 4.17
C HIS A 34 18.04 9.29 3.51
N LEU A 35 17.75 9.22 2.21
CA LEU A 35 18.07 8.02 1.45
C LEU A 35 19.59 7.81 1.46
N ARG A 36 20.01 6.61 1.87
CA ARG A 36 21.41 6.17 1.82
C ARG A 36 21.56 5.10 0.73
N GLY A 37 22.71 5.06 0.08
CA GLY A 37 23.04 4.05 -0.92
C GLY A 37 22.92 4.54 -2.37
N PRO A 38 23.07 3.64 -3.36
CA PRO A 38 23.21 4.00 -4.78
C PRO A 38 21.96 4.65 -5.40
N ALA A 39 20.81 4.55 -4.74
CA ALA A 39 19.57 5.23 -5.14
C ALA A 39 19.41 6.65 -4.56
N ALA A 40 20.33 7.10 -3.69
CA ALA A 40 20.29 8.43 -3.10
C ALA A 40 20.49 9.50 -4.19
N GLY A 41 19.56 10.45 -4.28
CA GLY A 41 19.60 11.56 -5.26
C GLY A 41 18.89 11.29 -6.59
N HIS A 42 18.34 10.10 -6.81
CA HIS A 42 17.59 9.77 -8.04
C HIS A 42 16.07 9.74 -7.86
N ARG A 43 15.58 9.92 -6.63
CA ARG A 43 14.15 9.90 -6.30
C ARG A 43 13.63 11.33 -6.13
N TYR A 44 12.44 11.58 -6.67
CA TYR A 44 11.77 12.86 -6.55
C TYR A 44 11.23 13.04 -5.12
N VAL A 45 11.58 14.16 -4.49
CA VAL A 45 11.21 14.47 -3.11
C VAL A 45 10.06 15.48 -3.12
N LEU A 46 9.02 15.21 -2.33
CA LEU A 46 7.88 16.09 -2.14
C LEU A 46 8.16 17.03 -0.97
N HIS A 47 8.28 18.32 -1.29
CA HIS A 47 8.61 19.37 -0.32
C HIS A 47 7.41 19.89 0.47
N GLU A 48 6.21 19.76 -0.09
CA GLU A 48 4.98 20.20 0.55
C GLU A 48 4.29 19.03 1.24
N VAL A 49 3.98 19.17 2.54
CA VAL A 49 3.35 18.09 3.34
C VAL A 49 2.03 17.62 2.73
N GLY A 50 1.23 18.55 2.18
CA GLY A 50 -0.04 18.22 1.52
C GLY A 50 0.15 17.42 0.23
N GLU A 51 1.19 17.70 -0.55
CA GLU A 51 1.52 16.91 -1.75
C GLU A 51 2.02 15.52 -1.38
N PHE A 52 2.86 15.43 -0.34
CA PHE A 52 3.32 14.17 0.22
C PHE A 52 2.14 13.28 0.66
N LEU A 53 1.21 13.80 1.46
CA LEU A 53 0.06 13.03 1.93
C LEU A 53 -0.88 12.61 0.79
N ARG A 54 -1.11 13.47 -0.21
CA ARG A 54 -1.85 13.09 -1.43
C ARG A 54 -1.15 11.97 -2.21
N ALA A 55 0.17 12.01 -2.29
CA ALA A 55 0.94 10.96 -2.96
C ALA A 55 0.91 9.63 -2.18
N VAL A 56 0.89 9.66 -0.84
CA VAL A 56 0.69 8.47 0.01
C VAL A 56 -0.69 7.88 -0.26
N GLU A 57 -1.73 8.71 -0.23
CA GLU A 57 -3.11 8.30 -0.51
C GLU A 57 -3.23 7.65 -1.89
N LYS A 58 -2.71 8.31 -2.94
CA LYS A 58 -2.73 7.76 -4.30
C LYS A 58 -1.93 6.46 -4.43
N THR A 59 -0.86 6.29 -3.65
CA THR A 59 -0.07 5.05 -3.65
C THR A 59 -0.86 3.90 -3.03
N ALA A 60 -1.58 4.15 -1.94
CA ALA A 60 -2.45 3.17 -1.32
C ALA A 60 -3.66 2.82 -2.21
N GLU A 61 -4.23 3.80 -2.90
CA GLU A 61 -5.27 3.60 -3.92
C GLU A 61 -4.77 2.69 -5.06
N ASN A 62 -3.63 3.04 -5.66
CA ASN A 62 -3.01 2.24 -6.72
C ASN A 62 -2.70 0.81 -6.26
N THR A 63 -2.34 0.63 -4.98
CA THR A 63 -2.10 -0.70 -4.41
C THR A 63 -3.38 -1.54 -4.43
N MET A 64 -4.47 -0.99 -3.91
CA MET A 64 -5.74 -1.70 -3.90
C MET A 64 -6.22 -1.99 -5.31
N LEU A 65 -6.13 -1.02 -6.23
CA LEU A 65 -6.47 -1.20 -7.64
C LEU A 65 -5.66 -2.33 -8.28
N ALA A 66 -4.33 -2.36 -8.11
CA ALA A 66 -3.49 -3.40 -8.69
C ALA A 66 -3.87 -4.80 -8.21
N VAL A 67 -4.22 -4.95 -6.92
CA VAL A 67 -4.66 -6.25 -6.38
C VAL A 67 -6.04 -6.64 -6.92
N CYS A 68 -6.99 -5.70 -6.98
CA CYS A 68 -8.31 -5.95 -7.55
C CYS A 68 -8.25 -6.31 -9.04
N GLU A 69 -7.44 -5.59 -9.82
CA GLU A 69 -7.20 -5.86 -11.24
C GLU A 69 -6.55 -7.23 -11.44
N TYR A 70 -5.54 -7.57 -10.63
CA TYR A 70 -4.96 -8.90 -10.63
C TYR A 70 -6.00 -9.99 -10.36
N ASN A 71 -6.83 -9.83 -9.33
CA ASN A 71 -7.85 -10.81 -8.97
C ASN A 71 -8.88 -11.00 -10.10
N CYS A 72 -9.29 -9.91 -10.75
CA CYS A 72 -10.17 -9.97 -11.92
C CYS A 72 -9.53 -10.77 -13.07
N LEU A 73 -8.26 -10.50 -13.39
CA LEU A 73 -7.52 -11.22 -14.42
C LEU A 73 -7.28 -12.69 -14.08
N ALA A 74 -6.97 -12.99 -12.81
CA ALA A 74 -6.76 -14.35 -12.31
C ALA A 74 -8.03 -15.19 -12.43
N ARG A 75 -9.19 -14.62 -12.07
CA ARG A 75 -10.50 -15.25 -12.21
C ARG A 75 -10.80 -15.64 -13.66
N GLY A 76 -10.48 -14.77 -14.61
CA GLY A 76 -10.66 -15.05 -16.04
C GLY A 76 -9.77 -16.17 -16.60
N ARG A 77 -8.66 -16.50 -15.91
CA ARG A 77 -7.69 -17.52 -16.35
C ARG A 77 -7.86 -18.87 -15.63
N GLY A 78 -8.45 -18.92 -14.45
CA GLY A 78 -8.75 -20.15 -13.70
C GLY A 78 -7.54 -20.88 -13.08
N GLU A 79 -6.31 -20.58 -13.51
CA GLU A 79 -5.08 -21.25 -13.06
C GLU A 79 -4.27 -20.43 -12.04
N LEU A 80 -4.53 -19.13 -11.94
CA LEU A 80 -3.81 -18.22 -11.04
C LEU A 80 -4.52 -18.09 -9.68
N PRO A 81 -3.78 -18.04 -8.56
CA PRO A 81 -4.38 -17.92 -7.23
C PRO A 81 -5.01 -16.54 -7.03
N SER A 82 -6.16 -16.47 -6.36
CA SER A 82 -6.72 -15.19 -5.90
C SER A 82 -5.96 -14.66 -4.68
N ILE A 83 -5.80 -13.35 -4.57
CA ILE A 83 -5.32 -12.68 -3.36
C ILE A 83 -6.55 -12.33 -2.51
N GLU A 84 -6.77 -13.13 -1.45
CA GLU A 84 -7.91 -12.94 -0.53
C GLU A 84 -7.60 -11.97 0.62
N LEU A 85 -6.32 -11.88 1.01
CA LEU A 85 -5.84 -11.04 2.10
C LEU A 85 -4.62 -10.24 1.66
N LEU A 86 -4.70 -8.92 1.79
CA LEU A 86 -3.60 -8.00 1.58
C LEU A 86 -3.05 -7.56 2.94
N GLN A 87 -1.83 -8.00 3.27
CA GLN A 87 -1.11 -7.47 4.43
C GLN A 87 -0.34 -6.21 4.02
N TYR A 88 -0.65 -5.08 4.65
CA TYR A 88 -0.15 -3.76 4.26
C TYR A 88 0.54 -3.07 5.44
N CYS A 89 1.69 -2.43 5.22
CA CYS A 89 2.45 -1.71 6.24
C CYS A 89 2.33 -0.18 6.06
N LEU A 90 2.86 0.62 6.98
CA LEU A 90 2.82 2.07 6.88
C LEU A 90 3.84 2.58 5.84
N VAL A 91 3.50 2.43 4.56
CA VAL A 91 4.31 2.90 3.43
C VAL A 91 4.57 4.39 3.57
N SER A 92 5.85 4.77 3.54
CA SER A 92 6.33 6.14 3.76
C SER A 92 6.07 6.72 5.16
N GLY A 93 5.80 5.87 6.16
CA GLY A 93 5.66 6.29 7.56
C GLY A 93 6.96 6.33 8.38
N GLY A 94 8.05 5.80 7.81
CA GLY A 94 9.37 5.69 8.42
C GLY A 94 10.34 6.78 7.98
N THR A 95 11.53 6.38 7.52
CA THR A 95 12.64 7.29 7.14
C THR A 95 12.36 8.17 5.92
N THR A 96 11.37 7.83 5.11
CA THR A 96 10.95 8.60 3.92
C THR A 96 9.78 9.54 4.21
N ARG A 97 9.31 9.60 5.45
CA ARG A 97 8.18 10.47 5.84
C ARG A 97 8.57 11.94 5.80
N HIS A 98 7.65 12.80 5.37
CA HIS A 98 7.79 14.24 5.51
C HIS A 98 7.92 14.66 7.00
N PRO A 99 8.82 15.60 7.37
CA PRO A 99 9.07 15.99 8.76
C PRO A 99 7.85 16.61 9.43
N GLU A 100 7.01 17.29 8.67
CA GLU A 100 5.77 17.91 9.15
C GLU A 100 4.57 16.94 9.18
N ALA A 101 4.71 15.73 8.63
CA ALA A 101 3.67 14.71 8.71
C ALA A 101 3.89 13.82 9.94
N SER A 102 2.84 13.57 10.71
CA SER A 102 2.84 12.52 11.73
C SER A 102 2.63 11.14 11.08
N LYS A 103 2.93 10.06 11.83
CA LYS A 103 2.55 8.70 11.39
C LYS A 103 1.03 8.56 11.21
N LEU A 104 0.25 9.29 12.02
CA LEU A 104 -1.21 9.26 11.94
C LEU A 104 -1.69 9.90 10.63
N ASP A 105 -1.12 11.02 10.20
CA ASP A 105 -1.46 11.65 8.91
C ASP A 105 -1.21 10.70 7.73
N VAL A 106 -0.07 10.00 7.75
CA VAL A 106 0.28 8.97 6.75
C VAL A 106 -0.69 7.80 6.80
N ALA A 107 -1.07 7.34 7.99
CA ALA A 107 -2.01 6.25 8.18
C ALA A 107 -3.42 6.62 7.69
N GLU A 108 -3.89 7.83 7.95
CA GLU A 108 -5.16 8.33 7.43
C GLU A 108 -5.18 8.42 5.90
N ALA A 109 -4.12 8.99 5.31
CA ALA A 109 -3.97 9.04 3.85
C ALA A 109 -3.95 7.61 3.26
N THR A 110 -3.25 6.69 3.92
CA THR A 110 -3.21 5.28 3.52
C THR A 110 -4.62 4.65 3.54
N VAL A 111 -5.36 4.82 4.63
CA VAL A 111 -6.72 4.25 4.77
C VAL A 111 -7.67 4.85 3.74
N ARG A 112 -7.66 6.17 3.53
CA ARG A 112 -8.46 6.83 2.48
C ARG A 112 -8.17 6.24 1.10
N GLY A 113 -6.90 6.07 0.76
CA GLY A 113 -6.48 5.50 -0.52
C GLY A 113 -6.95 4.06 -0.71
N LEU A 114 -6.78 3.20 0.30
CA LEU A 114 -7.25 1.80 0.24
C LEU A 114 -8.76 1.72 0.03
N ILE A 115 -9.55 2.57 0.72
CA ILE A 115 -11.01 2.63 0.55
C ILE A 115 -11.39 3.11 -0.85
N ALA A 116 -10.71 4.15 -1.36
CA ALA A 116 -10.96 4.68 -2.69
C ALA A 116 -10.71 3.62 -3.78
N GLY A 117 -9.58 2.92 -3.72
CA GLY A 117 -9.25 1.87 -4.68
C GLY A 117 -10.19 0.66 -4.59
N SER A 118 -10.68 0.33 -3.40
CA SER A 118 -11.67 -0.74 -3.21
C SER A 118 -13.01 -0.36 -3.84
N SER A 119 -13.43 0.88 -3.66
CA SER A 119 -14.72 1.40 -4.16
C SER A 119 -14.77 1.47 -5.69
N ALA A 120 -13.62 1.57 -6.35
CA ALA A 120 -13.48 1.54 -7.80
C ALA A 120 -13.55 0.12 -8.40
N SER A 121 -13.52 -0.94 -7.57
CA SER A 121 -13.49 -2.34 -8.00
C SER A 121 -14.84 -3.06 -7.90
N SER A 122 -15.02 -4.14 -8.67
CA SER A 122 -16.17 -5.04 -8.52
C SER A 122 -16.13 -5.76 -7.17
N ARG A 123 -17.28 -5.85 -6.49
CA ARG A 123 -17.43 -6.42 -5.13
C ARG A 123 -16.85 -7.83 -4.93
N GLY A 124 -16.63 -8.60 -5.99
CA GLY A 124 -16.11 -9.96 -5.92
C GLY A 124 -14.58 -10.06 -5.88
N ASP A 125 -13.84 -8.99 -6.17
CA ASP A 125 -12.40 -9.03 -6.43
C ASP A 125 -11.56 -8.30 -5.37
N THR A 126 -12.23 -7.67 -4.39
CA THR A 126 -11.58 -6.89 -3.33
C THR A 126 -11.03 -7.80 -2.22
N PRO A 127 -9.73 -7.74 -1.90
CA PRO A 127 -9.16 -8.48 -0.77
C PRO A 127 -9.57 -7.88 0.57
N THR A 128 -9.55 -8.69 1.63
CA THR A 128 -9.54 -8.18 3.01
C THR A 128 -8.19 -7.53 3.28
N VAL A 129 -8.16 -6.33 3.86
CA VAL A 129 -6.91 -5.67 4.25
C VAL A 129 -6.57 -5.96 5.71
N ARG A 130 -5.35 -6.40 5.95
CA ARG A 130 -4.74 -6.48 7.28
C ARG A 130 -3.63 -5.44 7.38
N LEU A 131 -3.85 -4.42 8.20
CA LEU A 131 -2.85 -3.40 8.48
C LEU A 131 -1.86 -3.94 9.52
N THR A 132 -0.56 -3.82 9.24
CA THR A 132 0.51 -4.24 10.15
C THR A 132 0.62 -3.22 11.29
N TYR A 133 0.86 -3.70 12.51
CA TYR A 133 0.99 -2.83 13.67
C TYR A 133 2.10 -1.78 13.49
N ASP A 134 1.75 -0.53 13.77
CA ASP A 134 2.69 0.60 13.78
C ASP A 134 2.23 1.60 14.86
N ASP A 135 2.63 1.36 16.12
CA ASP A 135 2.30 2.20 17.28
C ASP A 135 0.80 2.53 17.47
N GLY A 136 -0.09 1.67 16.97
CA GLY A 136 -1.54 1.85 17.05
C GLY A 136 -2.12 2.95 16.15
N VAL A 137 -1.36 3.44 15.15
CA VAL A 137 -1.80 4.57 14.31
C VAL A 137 -2.89 4.17 13.32
N PHE A 138 -2.88 2.92 12.83
CA PHE A 138 -3.89 2.45 11.89
C PHE A 138 -5.26 2.29 12.55
N GLU A 139 -5.32 1.81 13.79
CA GLU A 139 -6.56 1.70 14.55
C GLU A 139 -7.22 3.06 14.79
N LYS A 140 -6.40 4.10 14.99
CA LYS A 140 -6.87 5.49 15.10
C LYS A 140 -7.34 6.02 13.74
N ALA A 141 -6.53 5.85 12.70
CA ALA A 141 -6.84 6.30 11.34
C ALA A 141 -8.15 5.68 10.80
N VAL A 142 -8.35 4.37 10.97
CA VAL A 142 -9.59 3.68 10.55
C VAL A 142 -10.80 4.27 11.27
N LYS A 143 -10.72 4.52 12.58
CA LYS A 143 -11.82 5.16 13.32
C LYS A 143 -12.13 6.54 12.79
N MET A 144 -11.11 7.36 12.50
CA MET A 144 -11.29 8.73 12.03
C MET A 144 -11.89 8.75 10.61
N VAL A 145 -11.36 7.96 9.69
CA VAL A 145 -11.80 7.93 8.29
C VAL A 145 -13.18 7.30 8.11
N LEU A 146 -13.55 6.30 8.92
CA LEU A 146 -14.87 5.69 8.83
C LEU A 146 -15.97 6.45 9.59
N SER A 147 -15.59 7.44 10.40
CA SER A 147 -16.55 8.30 11.13
C SER A 147 -16.80 9.65 10.46
N SER A 148 -16.08 9.97 9.39
CA SER A 148 -16.23 11.19 8.58
C SER A 148 -17.20 10.98 7.42
#